data_AF-A0A8D6VD76-F1
#
_entry.id   AF-A0A8D6VD76-F1
#
_cell.length_a   1.000
_cell.length_b   1.000
_cell.length_c   1.000
_cell.angle_alpha   90.00
_cell.angle_beta   90.00
_cell.angle_gamma   90.00
#
_symmetry.space_group_name_H-M   'P 1'
#
loop_
_entity.id
_entity.type
_entity.pdbx_description
1 polymer ?
#
loop_
_entity_poly.entity_id
_entity_poly.type
_entity_poly.pdbx_seq_one_letter_code
_entity_poly.pdbx_strand_id
1 'polypeptide(L)'
;MNTSASARTGAQWGLLLTASAMLMLTMGARQTTGLFVEPIHRQTGIGIASISFALAVGQLVWGAVQPVFGAIADARGPLPVLLFGGVLLSLGLGLSPWLASEWGLIV
;
A
#
# COMPACT_ATOMS: atom_id res chain seq x y z
N MET A 1 6.16 -5.96 -42.29
CA MET A 1 6.31 -4.91 -41.26
C MET A 1 5.37 -5.12 -40.04
N ASN A 2 4.94 -6.35 -39.72
CA ASN A 2 3.86 -6.58 -38.72
C ASN A 2 4.30 -7.34 -37.44
N THR A 3 5.50 -7.93 -37.42
CA THR A 3 5.99 -8.74 -36.28
C THR A 3 6.34 -7.88 -35.05
N SER A 4 6.82 -6.65 -35.26
CA SER A 4 7.15 -5.71 -34.18
C SER A 4 5.92 -5.11 -33.48
N ALA A 5 4.73 -5.15 -34.09
CA ALA A 5 3.49 -4.69 -33.46
C ALA A 5 2.92 -5.74 -32.48
N SER A 6 2.85 -7.01 -32.89
CA SER A 6 2.35 -8.12 -32.05
C SER A 6 3.20 -8.35 -30.79
N ALA A 7 4.53 -8.26 -30.90
CA ALA A 7 5.43 -8.38 -29.76
C ALA A 7 5.24 -7.26 -28.72
N ARG A 8 4.90 -6.04 -29.16
CA ARG A 8 4.58 -4.92 -28.26
C ARG A 8 3.25 -5.13 -27.54
N THR A 9 2.23 -5.65 -28.23
CA THR A 9 0.93 -5.95 -27.61
C THR A 9 1.06 -7.03 -26.53
N GLY A 10 1.83 -8.08 -26.77
CA GLY A 10 2.11 -9.12 -25.77
C GLY A 10 2.81 -8.57 -24.52
N ALA A 11 3.82 -7.71 -24.70
CA ALA A 11 4.51 -7.05 -23.59
C ALA A 11 3.61 -6.10 -22.80
N GLN A 12 2.69 -5.39 -23.47
CA GLN A 12 1.72 -4.49 -22.82
C GLN A 12 0.74 -5.26 -21.91
N TRP A 13 0.23 -6.41 -22.35
CA TRP A 13 -0.60 -7.26 -21.50
C TRP A 13 0.15 -7.76 -20.27
N GLY A 14 1.42 -8.16 -20.43
CA GLY A 14 2.27 -8.54 -19.31
C GLY A 14 2.39 -7.44 -18.26
N LEU A 15 2.67 -6.20 -18.69
CA LEU A 15 2.75 -5.03 -17.83
C LEU A 15 1.43 -4.70 -17.13
N LEU A 16 0.30 -4.77 -17.86
CA LEU A 16 -1.02 -4.53 -17.29
C LEU A 16 -1.38 -5.55 -16.21
N LEU A 17 -1.07 -6.83 -16.44
CA LEU A 17 -1.30 -7.89 -15.45
C LEU A 17 -0.45 -7.67 -14.20
N THR A 18 0.82 -7.29 -14.36
CA THR A 18 1.68 -7.01 -13.19
C THR A 18 1.19 -5.78 -12.42
N ALA A 19 0.88 -4.69 -13.11
CA ALA A 19 0.35 -3.47 -12.48
C ALA A 19 -0.98 -3.72 -11.76
N SER A 20 -1.89 -4.49 -12.38
CA SER A 20 -3.18 -4.86 -11.79
C SER A 20 -3.00 -5.76 -10.57
N ALA A 21 -2.09 -6.73 -10.61
CA ALA A 21 -1.78 -7.57 -9.46
C ALA A 21 -1.20 -6.77 -8.29
N MET A 22 -0.31 -5.81 -8.56
CA MET A 22 0.23 -4.90 -7.55
C MET A 22 -0.87 -4.02 -6.93
N LEU A 23 -1.76 -3.46 -7.75
CA LEU A 23 -2.91 -2.70 -7.26
C LEU A 23 -3.86 -3.55 -6.43
N MET A 24 -4.17 -4.75 -6.89
CA MET A 24 -5.02 -5.69 -6.17
C MET A 24 -4.44 -6.02 -4.78
N LEU A 25 -3.14 -6.28 -4.69
CA LEU A 25 -2.48 -6.59 -3.41
C LEU A 25 -2.51 -5.40 -2.44
N THR A 26 -2.14 -4.21 -2.92
CA THR A 26 -2.08 -2.98 -2.10
C THR A 26 -3.47 -2.56 -1.61
N MET A 27 -4.47 -2.56 -2.50
CA MET A 27 -5.85 -2.20 -2.13
C MET A 27 -6.54 -3.29 -1.33
N GLY A 28 -6.25 -4.56 -1.60
CA GLY A 28 -6.75 -5.68 -0.81
C GLY A 28 -6.31 -5.58 0.65
N ALA A 29 -5.01 -5.39 0.90
CA ALA A 29 -4.49 -5.19 2.26
C ALA A 29 -5.20 -4.03 2.98
N ARG A 30 -5.36 -2.89 2.29
CA ARG A 30 -6.00 -1.69 2.83
C ARG A 30 -7.48 -1.90 3.19
N GLN A 31 -8.23 -2.65 2.37
CA GLN A 31 -9.64 -2.94 2.64
C GLN A 31 -9.81 -3.86 3.85
N THR A 32 -8.84 -4.73 4.13
CA THR A 32 -8.91 -5.65 5.29
C THR A 32 -8.59 -4.98 6.63
N THR A 33 -7.91 -3.83 6.66
CA THR A 33 -7.47 -3.20 7.91
C THR A 33 -8.64 -2.89 8.87
N GLY A 34 -9.81 -2.52 8.34
CA GLY A 34 -11.00 -2.29 9.16
C GLY A 34 -11.54 -3.54 9.87
N LEU A 35 -11.28 -4.74 9.32
CA LEU A 35 -11.71 -6.00 9.92
C LEU A 35 -10.97 -6.32 11.23
N PHE A 36 -9.79 -5.74 11.42
CA PHE A 36 -8.95 -5.99 12.59
C PHE A 36 -9.21 -5.05 13.76
N VAL A 37 -10.06 -4.02 13.61
CA VAL A 37 -10.35 -3.04 14.67
C VAL A 37 -10.91 -3.71 15.94
N GLU A 38 -11.94 -4.55 15.80
CA GLU A 38 -12.54 -5.25 16.94
C GLU A 38 -11.59 -6.30 17.56
N PRO A 39 -10.89 -7.16 16.77
CA PRO A 39 -9.87 -8.05 17.31
C PRO A 39 -8.75 -7.34 18.08
N ILE A 40 -8.23 -6.22 17.57
CA ILE A 40 -7.20 -5.41 18.23
C ILE A 40 -7.74 -4.85 19.54
N HIS A 41 -8.95 -4.27 19.53
CA HIS A 41 -9.61 -3.75 20.73
C HIS A 41 -9.73 -4.82 21.82
N ARG A 42 -10.20 -6.03 21.46
CA ARG A 42 -10.39 -7.15 22.39
C ARG A 42 -9.09 -7.70 22.97
N GLN A 43 -8.02 -7.78 22.17
CA GLN A 43 -6.76 -8.40 22.58
C GLN A 43 -5.82 -7.43 23.32
N THR A 44 -5.84 -6.14 22.97
CA THR A 44 -4.92 -5.13 23.52
C THR A 44 -5.56 -4.22 24.56
N GLY A 45 -6.90 -4.16 24.61
CA GLY A 45 -7.65 -3.23 25.44
C GLY A 45 -7.64 -1.78 24.94
N ILE A 46 -6.94 -1.49 23.82
CA ILE A 46 -6.88 -0.18 23.20
C ILE A 46 -8.28 0.23 22.74
N GLY A 47 -8.71 1.46 23.06
CA GLY A 47 -10.04 1.95 22.70
C GLY A 47 -10.29 2.02 21.19
N ILE A 48 -11.52 1.74 20.75
CA ILE A 48 -11.91 1.84 19.32
C ILE A 48 -11.63 3.25 18.76
N ALA A 49 -11.79 4.29 19.59
CA ALA A 49 -11.51 5.67 19.20
C ALA A 49 -10.02 5.93 18.87
N SER A 50 -9.08 5.38 19.65
CA SER A 50 -7.65 5.54 19.38
C SER A 50 -7.21 4.71 18.17
N ILE A 51 -7.74 3.49 18.00
CA ILE A 51 -7.50 2.68 16.79
C ILE A 51 -8.04 3.41 15.55
N SER A 52 -9.25 3.97 15.62
CA SER A 52 -9.85 4.71 14.51
C SER A 52 -9.08 5.99 14.19
N PHE A 53 -8.55 6.67 15.20
CA PHE A 53 -7.68 7.82 15.02
C PHE A 53 -6.38 7.42 14.29
N ALA A 54 -5.75 6.31 14.68
CA ALA A 54 -4.57 5.78 14.01
C ALA A 54 -4.85 5.46 12.53
N LEU A 55 -5.99 4.82 12.23
CA LEU A 55 -6.42 4.58 10.84
C LEU A 55 -6.66 5.89 10.08
N ALA A 56 -7.26 6.89 10.70
CA ALA A 56 -7.48 8.21 10.09
C ALA A 56 -6.16 8.92 9.76
N VAL A 57 -5.16 8.85 10.65
CA VAL A 57 -3.81 9.35 10.39
C VAL A 57 -3.19 8.62 9.20
N GLY A 58 -3.30 7.30 9.11
CA GLY A 58 -2.83 6.53 7.96
C GLY A 58 -3.47 6.98 6.64
N GLN A 59 -4.76 7.31 6.65
CA GLN A 59 -5.47 7.86 5.48
C GLN A 59 -4.96 9.25 5.09
N LEU A 60 -4.73 10.11 6.08
CA LEU A 60 -4.18 11.45 5.88
C LEU A 60 -2.77 11.39 5.29
N VAL A 61 -1.88 10.58 5.88
CA VAL A 61 -0.50 10.39 5.42
C VAL A 61 -0.50 9.88 3.99
N TRP A 62 -1.33 8.87 3.67
CA TRP A 62 -1.44 8.37 2.29
C TRP A 62 -1.80 9.49 1.29
N GLY A 63 -2.80 10.31 1.60
CA GLY A 63 -3.19 11.43 0.74
C GLY A 63 -2.14 12.53 0.65
N ALA A 64 -1.49 12.87 1.77
CA ALA A 64 -0.45 13.90 1.82
C ALA A 64 0.82 13.50 1.04
N VAL A 65 1.10 12.20 0.99
CA VAL A 65 2.30 11.64 0.38
C VAL A 65 2.11 11.40 -1.13
N GLN A 66 0.88 11.26 -1.62
CA GLN A 66 0.56 11.04 -3.04
C GLN A 66 1.19 12.07 -4.01
N PRO A 67 1.11 13.40 -3.80
CA PRO A 67 1.69 14.39 -4.72
C PRO A 67 3.20 14.26 -4.85
N VAL A 68 3.89 13.92 -3.75
CA VAL A 68 5.35 13.76 -3.72
C VAL A 68 5.76 12.54 -4.53
N PHE A 69 5.16 11.38 -4.27
CA PHE A 69 5.49 10.17 -5.02
C PHE A 69 5.00 10.21 -6.47
N GLY A 70 3.91 10.92 -6.76
CA GLY A 70 3.47 11.21 -8.12
C GLY A 70 4.51 12.02 -8.90
N ALA A 71 4.97 13.14 -8.32
CA ALA A 71 6.02 13.96 -8.93
C ALA A 71 7.34 13.19 -9.13
N ILE A 72 7.71 12.31 -8.19
CA ILE A 72 8.91 11.46 -8.32
C ILE A 72 8.72 10.42 -9.44
N ALA A 73 7.53 9.84 -9.57
CA ALA A 73 7.20 8.89 -10.63
C ALA A 73 7.25 9.55 -12.02
N ASP A 74 6.78 10.79 -12.12
CA ASP A 74 6.84 11.56 -13.36
C ASP A 74 8.29 11.92 -13.74
N ALA A 75 9.15 12.21 -12.76
CA ALA A 75 10.54 12.60 -13.01
C ALA A 75 11.50 11.43 -13.25
N ARG A 76 11.34 10.30 -12.55
CA ARG A 76 12.27 9.15 -12.58
C ARG A 76 11.69 7.89 -13.22
N GLY A 77 10.46 7.97 -13.71
CA GLY A 77 9.69 6.83 -14.17
C GLY A 77 9.03 6.06 -13.01
N PRO A 78 8.06 5.19 -13.33
CA PRO A 78 7.26 4.50 -12.32
C PRO A 78 8.00 3.38 -11.60
N LEU A 79 9.00 2.76 -12.23
CA LEU A 79 9.64 1.54 -11.72
C LEU A 79 10.37 1.73 -10.37
N PRO A 80 11.21 2.77 -10.16
CA PRO A 80 11.86 2.99 -8.87
C PRO A 80 10.87 3.27 -7.74
N VAL A 81 9.78 3.98 -8.06
CA VAL A 81 8.71 4.30 -7.10
C VAL A 81 7.94 3.05 -6.67
N LEU A 82 7.62 2.18 -7.64
CA LEU A 82 6.95 0.91 -7.38
C LEU A 82 7.81 -0.05 -6.55
N LEU A 83 9.12 -0.14 -6.82
CA LEU A 83 10.03 -0.98 -6.05
C LEU A 83 10.20 -0.46 -4.62
N PHE A 84 10.45 0.83 -4.45
CA PHE A 84 10.57 1.44 -3.13
C PHE A 84 9.27 1.30 -2.31
N GLY A 85 8.12 1.63 -2.92
CA GLY A 85 6.82 1.49 -2.28
C GLY A 85 6.48 0.04 -1.94
N GLY A 86 6.85 -0.91 -2.79
CA GLY A 86 6.69 -2.35 -2.54
C GLY A 86 7.49 -2.82 -1.33
N VAL A 87 8.78 -2.47 -1.25
CA VAL A 87 9.63 -2.81 -0.10
C VAL A 87 9.10 -2.18 1.18
N LEU A 88 8.71 -0.89 1.12
CA LEU A 88 8.16 -0.17 2.27
C LEU A 88 6.87 -0.82 2.77
N LEU A 89 5.96 -1.20 1.87
CA LEU A 89 4.72 -1.90 2.20
C LEU A 89 4.99 -3.26 2.83
N SER A 90 5.88 -4.07 2.25
CA SER A 90 6.24 -5.38 2.79
C SER A 90 6.85 -5.29 4.19
N LEU A 91 7.69 -4.28 4.43
CA LEU A 91 8.26 -4.03 5.76
C LEU A 91 7.19 -3.59 6.75
N GLY A 92 6.31 -2.65 6.37
CA GLY A 92 5.23 -2.17 7.25
C GLY A 92 4.26 -3.29 7.65
N LEU A 93 3.81 -4.11 6.69
CA LEU A 93 2.95 -5.27 6.96
C LEU A 93 3.67 -6.34 7.78
N GLY A 94 4.95 -6.59 7.52
CA GLY A 94 5.76 -7.55 8.26
C GLY A 94 6.00 -7.13 9.71
N LEU A 95 6.16 -5.82 9.97
CA LEU A 95 6.42 -5.27 11.30
C LEU A 95 5.14 -5.08 12.14
N SER A 96 3.98 -4.94 11.49
CA SER A 96 2.67 -4.74 12.12
C SER A 96 2.37 -5.67 13.32
N PRO A 97 2.60 -7.00 13.27
CA PRO A 97 2.29 -7.88 14.41
C PRO A 97 3.16 -7.63 15.65
N TRP A 98 4.30 -6.95 15.54
CA TRP A 98 5.19 -6.66 16.67
C TRP A 98 4.93 -5.28 17.32
N LEU A 99 4.05 -4.47 16.72
CA LEU A 99 3.76 -3.09 17.16
C LEU A 99 2.43 -2.99 17.93
N ALA A 100 2.22 -3.88 18.91
CA ALA A 100 1.02 -3.91 19.75
C ALA A 100 1.01 -2.82 20.84
N SER A 101 1.20 -1.56 20.44
CA SER A 101 1.11 -0.38 21.31
C SER A 101 0.27 0.70 20.65
N GLU A 102 -0.39 1.56 21.42
CA GLU A 102 -1.24 2.64 20.87
C GLU A 102 -0.49 3.54 19.88
N TRP A 103 0.77 3.87 20.20
CA TRP A 103 1.64 4.63 19.32
C TRP A 103 2.15 3.82 18.12
N GLY A 104 2.37 2.52 18.32
CA GLY A 104 2.78 1.61 17.25
C GLY A 104 1.68 1.35 16.20
N LEU A 105 0.42 1.66 16.50
CA LEU A 105 -0.66 1.64 15.50
C LEU A 105 -0.70 2.91 14.65
N ILE A 106 -0.17 4.02 15.16
CA ILE A 106 -0.16 5.33 14.47
C ILE A 106 1.02 5.44 13.51
N VAL A 107 2.15 4.78 13.81
CA VAL A 107 3.46 4.91 13.12
C VAL A 107 3.75 3.74 12.20
#